data_AF-A0A820DYI3-F1
#
_entry.id   AF-A0A820DYI3-F1
#
_cell.length_a   1.000
_cell.length_b   1.000
_cell.length_c   1.000
_cell.angle_alpha   90.00
_cell.angle_beta   90.00
_cell.angle_gamma   90.00
#
_symmetry.space_group_name_H-M   'P 1'
#
loop_
_entity.id
_entity.type
_entity.pdbx_description
1 polymer ?
#
loop_
_entity_poly.entity_id
_entity_poly.type
_entity_poly.pdbx_seq_one_letter_code
_entity_poly.pdbx_strand_id
1 'polypeptide(L)'
;MNRFLFPRLNPSIIRLCFNSTSTNFGLTNRDKKRFYKQVSVVESSHIPIKYEILLDQRKLKTPLGNIIKIENEFLAFALAQEWSQQFKKIDFSSMHLNSLMNTLIDNPLKLTKIQLIEKLMHFLDWDTVLYRSDQPEEFRQLQIKSWDPILLYINKQFHTNFQSTYDLHIKDFINKIDRNIIEKYLLNFDQSSLNIILFIAEQLKSILLTICLIKQH
;
A
#
# COMPACT_ATOMS: atom_id res chain seq x y z
N MET A 1 -50.61 -15.77 -19.62
CA MET A 1 -49.92 -17.04 -19.31
C MET A 1 -48.45 -16.84 -19.68
N ASN A 2 -47.43 -16.84 -18.82
CA ASN A 2 -47.25 -17.11 -17.40
C ASN A 2 -46.21 -16.11 -16.86
N ARG A 3 -46.52 -15.42 -15.76
CA ARG A 3 -45.55 -14.67 -14.95
C ARG A 3 -44.89 -15.66 -13.98
N PHE A 4 -43.58 -15.86 -14.09
CA PHE A 4 -42.82 -16.59 -13.07
C PHE A 4 -42.69 -15.70 -11.83
N LEU A 5 -43.36 -16.13 -10.75
CA LEU A 5 -43.27 -15.56 -9.40
C LEU A 5 -42.05 -16.19 -8.71
N PHE A 6 -41.05 -15.38 -8.34
CA PHE A 6 -40.04 -15.79 -7.38
C PHE A 6 -40.57 -15.60 -5.94
N PRO A 7 -40.40 -16.57 -5.04
CA PRO A 7 -40.83 -16.44 -3.66
C PRO A 7 -39.90 -15.47 -2.90
N ARG A 8 -40.50 -14.57 -2.11
CA ARG A 8 -39.77 -13.67 -1.18
C ARG A 8 -39.13 -14.51 -0.08
N LEU A 9 -37.80 -14.52 -0.02
CA LEU A 9 -37.05 -15.12 1.08
C LEU A 9 -37.17 -14.25 2.34
N ASN A 10 -37.46 -14.91 3.46
CA ASN A 10 -37.68 -14.34 4.78
C ASN A 10 -36.33 -13.90 5.41
N PRO A 11 -36.16 -12.65 5.88
CA PRO A 11 -34.85 -12.11 6.29
C PRO A 11 -34.28 -12.64 7.63
N SER A 12 -34.83 -13.70 8.21
CA SER A 12 -34.46 -14.20 9.54
C SER A 12 -33.54 -15.44 9.56
N ILE A 13 -32.98 -15.89 8.43
CA ILE A 13 -32.18 -17.14 8.35
C ILE A 13 -30.70 -16.94 7.96
N ILE A 14 -30.22 -15.72 7.74
CA ILE A 14 -28.78 -15.45 7.44
C ILE A 14 -28.00 -15.12 8.72
N ARG A 15 -28.09 -15.98 9.75
CA ARG A 15 -27.40 -15.72 11.04
C ARG A 15 -26.55 -16.86 11.59
N LEU A 16 -26.16 -17.83 10.78
CA LEU A 16 -25.26 -18.89 11.22
C LEU A 16 -24.18 -19.16 10.16
N CYS A 17 -22.93 -19.17 10.61
CA CYS A 17 -21.69 -19.47 9.90
C CYS A 17 -20.94 -18.30 9.25
N PHE A 18 -20.39 -17.40 10.09
CA PHE A 18 -19.06 -16.79 9.87
C PHE A 18 -18.44 -16.47 11.24
N ASN A 19 -18.09 -17.53 11.99
CA ASN A 19 -17.16 -17.42 13.11
C ASN A 19 -15.80 -17.93 12.61
N SER A 20 -14.98 -17.01 12.10
CA SER A 20 -13.55 -17.23 11.90
C SER A 20 -12.82 -15.95 12.29
N THR A 21 -12.39 -15.91 13.56
CA THR A 21 -11.29 -15.11 14.12
C THR A 21 -10.91 -13.85 13.35
N SER A 22 -11.70 -12.78 13.53
CA SER A 22 -11.23 -11.41 13.31
C SER A 22 -10.22 -11.08 14.41
N THR A 23 -8.95 -10.97 14.06
CA THR A 23 -7.99 -10.25 14.88
C THR A 23 -8.47 -8.80 14.96
N ASN A 24 -9.01 -8.43 16.12
CA ASN A 24 -9.54 -7.10 16.42
C ASN A 24 -8.41 -6.06 16.39
N PHE A 25 -8.16 -5.45 15.23
CA PHE A 25 -7.68 -4.06 15.21
C PHE A 25 -8.90 -3.16 15.40
N GLY A 26 -9.20 -2.86 16.66
CA GLY A 26 -10.31 -1.99 17.04
C GLY A 26 -10.05 -0.54 16.62
N LEU A 27 -10.42 -0.19 15.38
CA LEU A 27 -10.69 1.19 15.00
C LEU A 27 -12.16 1.48 15.30
N THR A 28 -12.49 1.81 16.55
CA THR A 28 -13.70 2.61 16.76
C THR A 28 -13.42 3.95 16.09
N ASN A 29 -13.91 4.15 14.87
CA ASN A 29 -13.84 5.42 14.17
C ASN A 29 -14.75 6.40 14.94
N ARG A 30 -14.24 6.90 16.07
CA ARG A 30 -14.90 7.95 16.84
C ARG A 30 -14.73 9.20 15.99
N ASP A 31 -15.77 9.54 15.25
CA ASP A 31 -15.85 10.74 14.41
C ASP A 31 -15.25 11.95 15.13
N LYS A 32 -13.98 12.24 14.85
CA LYS A 32 -13.27 13.32 15.53
C LYS A 32 -13.62 14.60 14.81
N LYS A 33 -14.31 15.51 15.49
CA LYS A 33 -14.59 16.84 14.94
C LYS A 33 -13.27 17.54 14.61
N ARG A 34 -13.25 18.27 13.49
CA ARG A 34 -12.10 19.13 13.15
C ARG A 34 -11.92 20.15 14.26
N PHE A 35 -10.71 20.19 14.83
CA PHE A 35 -10.37 20.99 16.01
C PHE A 35 -9.41 22.15 15.68
N TYR A 36 -9.06 22.33 14.41
CA TYR A 36 -8.13 23.34 13.91
C TYR A 36 -8.74 24.14 12.76
N LYS A 37 -8.30 25.38 12.56
CA LYS A 37 -8.75 26.27 11.48
C LYS A 37 -7.73 26.37 10.35
N GLN A 38 -6.46 26.60 10.66
CA GLN A 38 -5.38 26.80 9.71
C GLN A 38 -4.38 25.64 9.75
N VAL A 39 -3.89 25.27 8.57
CA VAL A 39 -2.76 24.35 8.39
C VAL A 39 -1.65 25.13 7.71
N SER A 40 -0.42 25.03 8.22
CA SER A 40 0.76 25.65 7.61
C SER A 40 1.96 24.71 7.65
N VAL A 41 2.89 24.92 6.72
CA VAL A 41 4.19 24.25 6.68
C VAL A 41 5.23 25.25 7.15
N VAL A 42 6.13 24.82 8.03
CA VAL A 42 7.22 25.65 8.55
C VAL A 42 8.54 24.92 8.34
N GLU A 43 9.53 25.66 7.89
CA GLU A 43 10.90 25.19 7.77
C GLU A 43 11.61 25.23 9.13
N SER A 44 12.28 24.14 9.48
CA SER A 44 13.12 24.05 10.65
C SER A 44 14.45 24.73 10.40
N SER A 45 14.93 25.50 11.37
CA SER A 45 16.22 26.22 11.30
C SER A 45 17.45 25.29 11.38
N HIS A 46 17.26 23.97 11.47
CA HIS A 46 18.36 22.99 11.57
C HIS A 46 18.78 22.46 10.19
N ILE A 47 20.04 22.05 10.08
CA ILE A 47 20.60 21.41 8.88
C ILE A 47 20.75 19.90 9.14
N PRO A 48 20.30 19.01 8.25
CA PRO A 48 19.57 19.30 7.01
C PRO A 48 18.19 19.91 7.29
N ILE A 49 17.73 20.75 6.36
CA ILE A 49 16.43 21.43 6.41
C ILE A 49 15.33 20.38 6.52
N LYS A 50 14.39 20.62 7.45
CA LYS A 50 13.21 19.78 7.65
C LYS A 50 11.96 20.64 7.72
N TYR A 51 10.88 20.14 7.15
CA TYR A 51 9.57 20.74 7.17
C TYR A 51 8.73 20.11 8.28
N GLU A 52 8.04 20.96 9.03
CA GLU A 52 7.08 20.58 10.06
C GLU A 52 5.71 21.17 9.70
N ILE A 53 4.65 20.45 10.05
CA ILE A 53 3.28 20.88 9.79
C ILE A 53 2.68 21.41 11.09
N LEU A 54 2.02 22.56 11.02
CA LEU A 54 1.34 23.18 12.14
C LEU A 54 -0.18 23.18 11.91
N LEU A 55 -0.93 22.78 12.94
CA LEU A 55 -2.38 22.94 13.04
C LEU A 55 -2.66 24.05 14.06
N ASP A 56 -3.19 25.20 13.63
CA ASP A 56 -3.37 26.39 14.50
C ASP A 56 -2.13 26.69 15.36
N GLN A 57 -0.95 26.68 14.75
CA GLN A 57 0.38 26.89 15.37
C GLN A 57 0.92 25.72 16.22
N ARG A 58 0.17 24.63 16.40
CA ARG A 58 0.63 23.44 17.12
C ARG A 58 1.27 22.44 16.15
N LYS A 59 2.47 21.95 16.49
CA LYS A 59 3.15 20.91 15.70
C LYS A 59 2.29 19.66 15.58
N LEU A 60 2.15 19.17 14.35
CA LEU A 60 1.52 17.89 14.05
C LEU A 60 2.37 16.76 14.64
N LYS A 61 1.70 15.84 15.34
CA LYS A 61 2.33 14.72 16.03
C LYS A 61 1.69 13.40 15.61
N THR A 62 2.48 12.35 15.67
CA THR A 62 2.04 10.97 15.52
C THR A 62 1.24 10.51 16.75
N PRO A 63 0.53 9.36 16.67
CA PRO A 63 -0.18 8.78 17.81
C PRO A 63 0.69 8.55 19.05
N LEU A 64 1.99 8.22 18.89
CA LEU A 64 2.93 8.10 20.02
C LEU A 64 3.51 9.44 20.50
N GLY A 65 3.09 10.55 19.90
CA GLY A 65 3.49 11.90 20.31
C GLY A 65 4.78 12.42 19.67
N ASN A 66 5.34 11.69 18.71
CA ASN A 66 6.53 12.11 17.96
C ASN A 66 6.17 13.23 16.98
N ILE A 67 7.06 14.20 16.79
CA ILE A 67 6.84 15.30 15.84
C ILE A 67 7.12 14.81 14.42
N ILE A 68 6.19 15.06 13.49
CA ILE A 68 6.39 14.74 12.07
C ILE A 68 7.35 15.75 11.46
N LYS A 69 8.52 15.26 11.02
CA LYS A 69 9.55 16.03 10.32
C LYS A 69 9.81 15.42 8.95
N ILE A 70 9.76 16.23 7.91
CA ILE A 70 9.84 15.76 6.52
C ILE A 70 10.99 16.49 5.82
N GLU A 71 11.82 15.79 5.06
CA GLU A 71 12.95 16.41 4.34
C GLU A 71 12.55 16.96 2.97
N ASN A 72 11.50 16.41 2.37
CA ASN A 72 10.97 16.85 1.08
C ASN A 72 9.83 17.87 1.25
N GLU A 73 10.01 19.05 0.67
CA GLU A 73 9.05 20.16 0.70
C GLU A 73 7.69 19.76 0.11
N PHE A 74 7.67 19.16 -1.07
CA PHE A 74 6.44 18.74 -1.75
C PHE A 74 5.65 17.74 -0.92
N LEU A 75 6.33 16.80 -0.27
CA LEU A 75 5.67 15.84 0.61
C LEU A 75 5.06 16.52 1.84
N ALA A 76 5.74 17.52 2.41
CA ALA A 76 5.22 18.30 3.52
C ALA A 76 3.96 19.10 3.12
N PHE A 77 3.96 19.71 1.94
CA PHE A 77 2.77 20.38 1.40
C PHE A 77 1.63 19.42 1.09
N ALA A 78 1.92 18.25 0.51
CA ALA A 78 0.90 17.24 0.24
C ALA A 78 0.24 16.75 1.54
N LEU A 79 1.03 16.52 2.59
CA LEU A 79 0.51 16.14 3.90
C LEU A 79 -0.29 17.29 4.54
N ALA A 80 0.19 18.53 4.46
CA ALA A 80 -0.56 19.70 4.92
C ALA A 80 -1.90 19.84 4.18
N GLN A 81 -1.93 19.50 2.89
CA GLN A 81 -3.13 19.51 2.06
C GLN A 81 -4.14 18.44 2.49
N GLU A 82 -3.71 17.22 2.84
CA GLU A 82 -4.62 16.20 3.39
C GLU A 82 -5.32 16.70 4.67
N TRP A 83 -4.59 17.41 5.52
CA TRP A 83 -5.15 18.02 6.73
C TRP A 83 -6.04 19.23 6.42
N SER A 84 -5.71 20.05 5.40
CA SER A 84 -6.52 21.22 5.03
C SER A 84 -7.89 20.83 4.45
N GLN A 85 -7.94 19.70 3.74
CA GLN A 85 -9.13 19.17 3.06
C GLN A 85 -10.19 18.57 4.00
N GLN A 86 -9.89 18.41 5.29
CA GLN A 86 -10.84 17.88 6.25
C GLN A 86 -11.95 18.89 6.54
N PHE A 87 -13.22 18.51 6.48
CA PHE A 87 -14.34 19.44 6.69
C PHE A 87 -14.77 19.50 8.18
N LYS A 88 -15.99 19.07 8.48
CA LYS A 88 -16.55 19.12 9.86
C LYS A 88 -15.98 18.02 10.75
N LYS A 89 -15.64 16.88 10.16
CA LYS A 89 -15.07 15.70 10.80
C LYS A 89 -13.76 15.35 10.09
N ILE A 90 -12.82 14.81 10.85
CA ILE A 90 -11.57 14.27 10.33
C ILE A 90 -11.86 12.84 9.90
N ASP A 91 -11.71 12.58 8.60
CA ASP A 91 -11.83 11.25 8.01
C ASP A 91 -10.43 10.66 7.82
N PHE A 92 -10.01 9.79 8.73
CA PHE A 92 -8.70 9.13 8.63
C PHE A 92 -8.58 8.21 7.42
N SER A 93 -9.70 7.72 6.85
CA SER A 93 -9.67 6.86 5.66
C SER A 93 -9.22 7.62 4.41
N SER A 94 -9.40 8.94 4.38
CA SER A 94 -8.98 9.80 3.28
C SER A 94 -7.55 10.36 3.44
N MET A 95 -6.84 10.02 4.52
CA MET A 95 -5.55 10.62 4.89
C MET A 95 -4.42 9.59 4.82
N HIS A 96 -4.13 9.12 3.62
CA HIS A 96 -3.17 8.05 3.38
C HIS A 96 -1.73 8.48 3.68
N LEU A 97 -1.33 9.70 3.33
CA LEU A 97 0.01 10.22 3.64
C LEU A 97 0.19 10.36 5.15
N ASN A 98 -0.84 10.84 5.86
CA ASN A 98 -0.79 10.93 7.31
C ASN A 98 -0.64 9.55 7.97
N SER A 99 -1.42 8.56 7.51
CA SER A 99 -1.30 7.19 8.01
C SER A 99 0.08 6.59 7.73
N LEU A 100 0.63 6.83 6.54
CA LEU A 100 1.96 6.39 6.15
C LEU A 100 3.04 7.02 7.04
N MET A 101 3.02 8.34 7.24
CA MET A 101 3.99 9.04 8.08
C MET A 101 3.94 8.59 9.54
N ASN A 102 2.75 8.34 10.07
CA ASN A 102 2.60 7.79 11.42
C ASN A 102 3.27 6.42 11.53
N THR A 103 3.04 5.53 10.56
CA THR A 103 3.67 4.19 10.54
C THR A 103 5.18 4.27 10.41
N LEU A 104 5.70 5.16 9.55
CA LEU A 104 7.14 5.33 9.35
C LEU A 104 7.86 5.78 10.61
N ILE A 105 7.28 6.74 11.34
CA ILE A 105 7.91 7.33 12.52
C ILE A 105 7.72 6.44 13.76
N ASP A 106 6.51 5.94 13.98
CA ASP A 106 6.18 5.22 15.22
C ASP A 106 6.52 3.72 15.13
N ASN A 107 6.62 3.16 13.92
CA ASN A 107 6.80 1.73 13.66
C ASN A 107 6.03 0.84 14.67
N PRO A 108 4.69 0.94 14.71
CA PRO A 108 3.89 0.32 15.78
C PRO A 108 4.05 -1.20 15.85
N LEU A 109 4.31 -1.83 14.70
CA LEU A 109 4.54 -3.28 14.58
C LEU A 109 5.99 -3.69 14.86
N LYS A 110 6.89 -2.72 15.09
CA LYS A 110 8.32 -2.93 15.34
C LYS A 110 8.98 -3.84 14.30
N LEU A 111 8.54 -3.73 13.05
CA LEU A 111 9.06 -4.57 11.97
C LEU A 111 10.53 -4.22 11.73
N THR A 112 11.35 -5.25 11.58
CA THR A 112 12.74 -5.09 11.18
C THR A 112 12.84 -4.99 9.66
N LYS A 113 13.96 -4.47 9.16
CA LYS A 113 14.26 -4.45 7.73
C LYS A 113 14.10 -5.82 7.06
N ILE A 114 14.56 -6.89 7.70
CA ILE A 114 14.47 -8.26 7.17
C ILE A 114 13.00 -8.69 7.07
N GLN A 115 12.19 -8.45 8.11
CA GLN A 115 10.77 -8.79 8.11
C GLN A 115 9.97 -8.02 7.05
N LEU A 116 10.36 -6.76 6.76
CA LEU A 116 9.75 -6.00 5.66
C LEU A 116 10.05 -6.63 4.30
N ILE A 117 11.30 -7.05 4.09
CA ILE A 117 11.70 -7.72 2.85
C ILE A 117 10.97 -9.06 2.72
N GLU A 118 10.88 -9.86 3.78
CA GLU A 118 10.09 -11.11 3.78
C GLU A 118 8.64 -10.88 3.37
N LYS A 119 7.99 -9.84 3.92
CA LYS A 119 6.63 -9.44 3.52
C LYS A 119 6.54 -9.01 2.06
N LEU A 120 7.51 -8.24 1.56
CA LEU A 120 7.57 -7.84 0.16
C LEU A 120 7.75 -9.05 -0.76
N MET A 121 8.61 -10.00 -0.39
CA MET A 121 8.84 -11.22 -1.15
C MET A 121 7.63 -12.16 -1.14
N HIS A 122 6.77 -12.09 -0.12
CA HIS A 122 5.48 -12.77 -0.14
C HIS A 122 4.56 -12.26 -1.26
N PHE A 123 4.65 -10.98 -1.65
CA PHE A 123 3.90 -10.50 -2.82
C PHE A 123 4.43 -11.09 -4.13
N LEU A 124 5.73 -11.44 -4.21
CA LEU A 124 6.27 -12.12 -5.39
C LEU A 124 5.66 -13.52 -5.58
N ASP A 125 5.41 -14.22 -4.47
CA ASP A 125 4.82 -15.57 -4.48
C ASP A 125 3.39 -15.58 -5.06
N TRP A 126 2.69 -14.45 -5.02
CA TRP A 126 1.30 -14.29 -5.44
C TRP A 126 1.11 -13.07 -6.37
N ASP A 127 2.14 -12.73 -7.14
CA ASP A 127 2.19 -11.46 -7.88
C ASP A 127 1.12 -11.41 -8.97
N THR A 128 0.33 -10.32 -8.99
CA THR A 128 -0.77 -10.15 -9.95
C THR A 128 -0.32 -10.12 -11.40
N VAL A 129 0.93 -9.74 -11.69
CA VAL A 129 1.46 -9.71 -13.06
C VAL A 129 1.80 -11.11 -13.57
N LEU A 130 2.18 -12.01 -12.66
CA LEU A 130 2.56 -13.39 -12.98
C LEU A 130 1.34 -14.27 -13.17
N TYR A 131 0.28 -14.08 -12.37
CA TYR A 131 -0.97 -14.81 -12.55
C TYR A 131 -1.84 -14.22 -13.65
N ARG A 132 -2.17 -15.02 -14.66
CA ARG A 132 -3.04 -14.63 -15.77
C ARG A 132 -4.30 -15.46 -15.80
N SER A 133 -5.37 -14.85 -16.28
CA SER A 133 -6.59 -15.56 -16.58
C SER A 133 -6.61 -15.95 -18.06
N ASP A 134 -6.98 -17.20 -18.32
CA ASP A 134 -7.05 -17.77 -19.66
C ASP A 134 -8.33 -17.38 -20.40
N GLN A 135 -9.44 -17.09 -19.70
CA GLN A 135 -10.73 -16.71 -20.28
C GLN A 135 -11.43 -15.55 -19.54
N PRO A 136 -12.19 -14.70 -20.25
CA PRO A 136 -12.42 -14.70 -21.71
C PRO A 136 -11.20 -14.18 -22.51
N GLU A 137 -11.12 -14.51 -23.80
CA GLU A 137 -9.97 -14.19 -24.67
C GLU A 137 -9.69 -12.68 -24.74
N GLU A 138 -10.72 -11.83 -24.77
CA GLU A 138 -10.58 -10.38 -24.74
C GLU A 138 -9.82 -9.90 -23.48
N PHE A 139 -10.11 -10.51 -22.33
CA PHE A 139 -9.43 -10.20 -21.08
C PHE A 139 -7.98 -10.67 -21.08
N ARG A 140 -7.71 -11.85 -21.66
CA ARG A 140 -6.34 -12.36 -21.85
C ARG A 140 -5.52 -11.40 -22.72
N GLN A 141 -6.08 -10.92 -23.83
CA GLN A 141 -5.39 -9.98 -24.73
C GLN A 141 -5.08 -8.64 -24.05
N LEU A 142 -6.01 -8.13 -23.23
CA LEU A 142 -5.76 -6.94 -22.42
C LEU A 142 -4.64 -7.15 -21.41
N GLN A 143 -4.64 -8.29 -20.70
CA GLN A 143 -3.55 -8.62 -19.78
C GLN A 143 -2.21 -8.67 -20.53
N ILE A 144 -2.12 -9.39 -21.66
CA ILE A 144 -0.90 -9.46 -22.48
C ILE A 144 -0.41 -8.06 -22.86
N LYS A 145 -1.30 -7.25 -23.43
CA LYS A 145 -0.98 -5.89 -23.89
C LYS A 145 -0.46 -4.99 -22.76
N SER A 146 -1.06 -5.08 -21.57
CA SER A 146 -0.74 -4.20 -20.45
C SER A 146 0.41 -4.70 -19.58
N TRP A 147 0.50 -6.00 -19.33
CA TRP A 147 1.37 -6.58 -18.30
C TRP A 147 2.62 -7.26 -18.85
N ASP A 148 2.65 -7.67 -20.12
CA ASP A 148 3.87 -8.25 -20.71
C ASP A 148 5.01 -7.23 -20.84
N PRO A 149 4.76 -5.94 -21.17
CA PRO A 149 5.82 -4.92 -21.14
C PRO A 149 6.51 -4.80 -19.77
N ILE A 150 5.74 -4.98 -18.69
CA ILE A 150 6.26 -4.93 -17.31
C ILE A 150 7.19 -6.12 -17.05
N LEU A 151 6.78 -7.34 -17.43
CA LEU A 151 7.64 -8.53 -17.30
C LEU A 151 8.90 -8.43 -18.16
N LEU A 152 8.76 -7.97 -19.40
CA LEU A 152 9.90 -7.75 -20.31
C LEU A 152 10.88 -6.73 -19.73
N TYR A 153 10.38 -5.63 -19.17
CA TYR A 153 11.20 -4.63 -18.52
C TYR A 153 11.97 -5.20 -17.32
N ILE A 154 11.27 -5.89 -16.39
CA ILE A 154 11.90 -6.50 -15.22
C ILE A 154 12.96 -7.52 -15.63
N ASN A 155 12.62 -8.43 -16.55
CA ASN A 155 13.54 -9.47 -17.02
C ASN A 155 14.78 -8.87 -17.68
N LYS A 156 14.62 -7.81 -18.48
CA LYS A 156 15.75 -7.10 -19.07
C LYS A 156 16.58 -6.37 -18.01
N GLN A 157 15.93 -5.69 -17.07
CA GLN A 157 16.58 -4.81 -16.11
C GLN A 157 17.35 -5.58 -15.02
N PHE A 158 16.87 -6.75 -14.64
CA PHE A 158 17.43 -7.58 -13.57
C PHE A 158 18.06 -8.88 -14.09
N HIS A 159 18.07 -9.10 -15.40
CA HIS A 159 18.55 -10.33 -16.04
C HIS A 159 17.87 -11.60 -15.47
N THR A 160 16.58 -11.49 -15.21
CA THR A 160 15.72 -12.58 -14.69
C THR A 160 14.89 -13.21 -15.80
N ASN A 161 14.26 -14.35 -15.50
CA ASN A 161 13.36 -15.03 -16.43
C ASN A 161 11.98 -15.30 -15.80
N PHE A 162 11.32 -14.25 -15.30
CA PHE A 162 9.94 -14.35 -14.83
C PHE A 162 8.99 -14.62 -15.99
N GLN A 163 8.10 -15.59 -15.81
CA GLN A 163 7.10 -15.98 -16.78
C GLN A 163 5.71 -15.88 -16.17
N SER A 164 4.73 -15.51 -16.99
CA SER A 164 3.33 -15.59 -16.60
C SER A 164 2.88 -17.04 -16.55
N THR A 165 1.93 -17.32 -15.64
CA THR A 165 1.29 -18.62 -15.48
C THR A 165 -0.22 -18.44 -15.34
N TYR A 166 -0.96 -19.48 -15.71
CA TYR A 166 -2.41 -19.59 -15.47
C TYR A 166 -2.69 -20.49 -14.26
N ASP A 167 -1.65 -21.12 -13.71
CA ASP A 167 -1.74 -21.95 -12.52
C ASP A 167 -1.72 -21.06 -11.26
N LEU A 168 -2.46 -21.49 -10.24
CA LEU A 168 -2.48 -20.86 -8.93
C LEU A 168 -1.14 -21.04 -8.20
N HIS A 169 -0.36 -22.05 -8.56
CA HIS A 169 0.94 -22.38 -7.94
C HIS A 169 2.11 -21.54 -8.51
N ILE A 170 1.98 -20.22 -8.54
CA ILE A 170 2.98 -19.30 -9.14
C ILE A 170 4.39 -19.50 -8.57
N LYS A 171 4.49 -19.69 -7.25
CA LYS A 171 5.77 -19.84 -6.54
C LYS A 171 6.67 -20.93 -7.13
N ASP A 172 6.08 -21.99 -7.68
CA ASP A 172 6.83 -23.13 -8.22
C ASP A 172 7.49 -22.79 -9.57
N PHE A 173 6.99 -21.76 -10.26
CA PHE A 173 7.55 -21.25 -11.51
C PHE A 173 8.61 -20.18 -11.30
N ILE A 174 8.82 -19.70 -10.07
CA ILE A 174 9.81 -18.67 -9.75
C ILE A 174 11.13 -19.35 -9.36
N ASN A 175 12.15 -19.17 -10.20
CA ASN A 175 13.49 -19.66 -9.90
C ASN A 175 14.05 -19.00 -8.64
N LYS A 176 14.74 -19.79 -7.81
CA LYS A 176 15.42 -19.29 -6.60
C LYS A 176 16.44 -18.19 -6.92
N ILE A 177 17.10 -18.26 -8.08
CA ILE A 177 18.07 -17.25 -8.54
C ILE A 177 17.37 -15.91 -8.76
N ASP A 178 16.27 -15.90 -9.51
CA ASP A 178 15.50 -14.70 -9.82
C ASP A 178 14.90 -14.08 -8.54
N ARG A 179 14.38 -14.92 -7.64
CA ARG A 179 13.92 -14.49 -6.30
C ARG A 179 15.03 -13.77 -5.54
N ASN A 180 16.22 -14.37 -5.47
CA ASN A 180 17.36 -13.81 -4.73
C ASN A 180 17.85 -12.49 -5.35
N ILE A 181 17.70 -12.28 -6.65
CA ILE A 181 18.06 -11.02 -7.30
C ILE A 181 17.14 -9.89 -6.81
N ILE A 182 15.84 -10.13 -6.75
CA ILE A 182 14.86 -9.15 -6.24
C ILE A 182 15.10 -8.88 -4.75
N GLU A 183 15.34 -9.93 -3.96
CA GLU A 183 15.63 -9.77 -2.53
C GLU A 183 16.91 -8.93 -2.29
N LYS A 184 17.99 -9.20 -3.04
CA LYS A 184 19.22 -8.40 -3.01
C LYS A 184 18.98 -6.95 -3.42
N TYR A 185 18.11 -6.71 -4.40
CA TYR A 185 17.74 -5.35 -4.78
C TYR A 185 17.04 -4.62 -3.64
N LEU A 186 16.10 -5.26 -2.95
CA LEU A 186 15.38 -4.69 -1.80
C LEU A 186 16.32 -4.41 -0.61
N LEU A 187 17.36 -5.23 -0.42
CA LEU A 187 18.35 -5.03 0.64
C LEU A 187 19.11 -3.69 0.53
N ASN A 188 19.14 -3.05 -0.64
CA ASN A 188 19.81 -1.76 -0.81
C ASN A 188 19.03 -0.58 -0.21
N PHE A 189 17.73 -0.75 0.07
CA PHE A 189 16.89 0.30 0.63
C PHE A 189 17.00 0.38 2.15
N ASP A 190 16.85 1.58 2.71
CA ASP A 190 16.70 1.75 4.15
C ASP A 190 15.30 1.29 4.62
N GLN A 191 15.12 1.18 5.93
CA GLN A 191 13.88 0.69 6.51
C GLN A 191 12.67 1.58 6.21
N SER A 192 12.85 2.90 6.14
CA SER A 192 11.75 3.83 5.84
C SER A 192 11.30 3.65 4.39
N SER A 193 12.26 3.58 3.46
CA SER A 193 11.95 3.28 2.06
C SER A 193 11.24 1.94 1.91
N LEU A 194 11.68 0.88 2.58
CA LEU A 194 11.02 -0.44 2.51
C LEU A 194 9.58 -0.43 3.02
N ASN A 195 9.28 0.35 4.07
CA ASN A 195 7.91 0.55 4.53
C ASN A 195 7.05 1.25 3.47
N ILE A 196 7.59 2.25 2.77
CA ILE A 196 6.89 2.93 1.66
C ILE A 196 6.65 1.95 0.50
N ILE A 197 7.67 1.18 0.13
CA ILE A 197 7.57 0.15 -0.91
C ILE A 197 6.50 -0.88 -0.53
N LEU A 198 6.46 -1.31 0.74
CA LEU A 198 5.45 -2.24 1.23
C LEU A 198 4.05 -1.65 1.14
N PHE A 199 3.87 -0.38 1.51
CA PHE A 199 2.60 0.31 1.36
C PHE A 199 2.12 0.34 -0.10
N ILE A 200 3.02 0.61 -1.05
CA ILE A 200 2.68 0.60 -2.49
C ILE A 200 2.34 -0.82 -2.96
N ALA A 201 3.15 -1.81 -2.59
CA ALA A 201 2.92 -3.22 -2.92
C ALA A 201 1.60 -3.75 -2.35
N GLU A 202 1.20 -3.29 -1.16
CA GLU A 202 -0.09 -3.63 -0.55
C GLU A 202 -1.28 -3.10 -1.37
N GLN A 203 -1.14 -1.96 -2.05
CA GLN A 203 -2.19 -1.40 -2.92
C GLN A 203 -2.20 -2.06 -4.30
N LEU A 204 -1.02 -2.27 -4.89
CA LEU A 204 -0.89 -2.87 -6.23
C LEU A 204 -1.04 -4.39 -6.23
N LYS A 205 -0.86 -5.03 -5.06
CA LYS A 205 -0.76 -6.49 -4.88
C LYS A 205 0.33 -7.14 -5.76
N SER A 206 1.34 -6.36 -6.14
CA SER A 206 2.44 -6.80 -6.98
C SER A 206 3.71 -6.06 -6.61
N ILE A 207 4.78 -6.82 -6.36
CA ILE A 207 6.09 -6.26 -6.13
C ILE A 207 6.75 -5.87 -7.45
N LEU A 208 6.47 -6.60 -8.53
CA LEU A 208 7.02 -6.29 -9.85
C LEU A 208 6.51 -4.94 -10.37
N LEU A 209 5.21 -4.68 -10.28
CA LEU A 209 4.64 -3.35 -10.59
C LEU A 209 5.23 -2.26 -9.70
N THR A 210 5.39 -2.54 -8.42
CA THR A 210 5.96 -1.59 -7.46
C THR A 210 7.39 -1.21 -7.85
N ILE A 211 8.22 -2.18 -8.25
CA ILE A 211 9.59 -1.94 -8.69
C ILE A 211 9.62 -1.12 -10.00
N CYS A 212 8.74 -1.41 -10.96
CA CYS A 212 8.61 -0.61 -12.18
C CYS A 212 8.25 0.85 -11.88
N LEU A 213 7.27 1.07 -11.00
CA LEU A 213 6.85 2.40 -10.59
C LEU A 213 8.01 3.20 -9.96
N ILE A 214 8.79 2.57 -9.08
CA ILE A 214 9.95 3.21 -8.45
C ILE A 214 11.04 3.54 -9.47
N LYS A 215 11.22 2.69 -10.48
CA LYS A 215 12.17 2.92 -11.58
C LYS A 215 11.63 3.80 -12.71
N GLN A 216 10.44 4.38 -12.54
CA GLN A 216 9.78 5.29 -13.49
C GLN A 216 9.55 4.64 -14.87
N HIS A 217 9.03 3.41 -14.88
CA HIS A 217 8.68 2.69 -16.10
C HIS A 217 7.24 2.18 -16.12
#